data_AF-A0A7K5A9P8-F1
#
_entry.id   AF-A0A7K5A9P8-F1
#
_cell.length_a   1.000
_cell.length_b   1.000
_cell.length_c   1.000
_cell.angle_alpha   90.00
_cell.angle_beta   90.00
_cell.angle_gamma   90.00
#
_symmetry.space_group_name_H-M   'P 1'
#
loop_
_entity.id
_entity.type
_entity.pdbx_description
1 polymer ?
#
loop_
_entity_poly.entity_id
_entity_poly.type
_entity_poly.pdbx_seq_one_letter_code
_entity_poly.pdbx_strand_id
1 'polypeptide(L)'
;QLDLCIEAFGTSKQKRALNSRRMNTVGDDILSSAVTKAAANIIDTKGVTALIQDMAQDDVQNISMFLPPCNEDADKPADVYKFEDILSPAEYEALQAPAAAFVSVTPKEAAKKAEEKRHCSFVLEELKFLPVDEKSRDHKARCLWFLDTLIKFSYMKMIKKKHPMGPECPHIISKKLMKNFTSLTYNNGSVQNLVSASMKTKITAYVIALALHINNFQTDLTVLQNDLRLQEHRMMDIARAMRLKISKPKGLPGLENGQNHKLGTLSLPLPVQKAPGEQRKRRKMR
;
A
#
# COMPACT_ATOMS: atom_id res chain seq x y z
N GLN A 1 4.22 12.00 -56.65
CA GLN A 1 3.99 11.84 -58.11
C GLN A 1 3.48 10.44 -58.46
N LEU A 2 4.09 9.35 -57.97
CA LEU A 2 3.63 7.98 -58.23
C LEU A 2 2.21 7.66 -57.72
N ASP A 3 1.88 8.08 -56.50
CA ASP A 3 0.56 7.82 -55.88
C ASP A 3 -0.59 8.51 -56.63
N LEU A 4 -0.35 9.71 -57.17
CA LEU A 4 -1.32 10.45 -58.00
C LEU A 4 -1.56 9.74 -59.35
N CYS A 5 -0.53 9.16 -59.94
CA CYS A 5 -0.67 8.33 -61.14
C CYS A 5 -1.42 7.03 -60.85
N ILE A 6 -1.19 6.39 -59.70
CA ILE A 6 -1.93 5.19 -59.27
C ILE A 6 -3.40 5.51 -58.99
N GLU A 7 -3.69 6.68 -58.43
CA GLU A 7 -5.04 7.16 -58.14
C GLU A 7 -5.83 7.50 -59.41
N ALA A 8 -5.19 8.14 -60.41
CA ALA A 8 -5.80 8.45 -61.69
C ALA A 8 -5.90 7.22 -62.61
N PHE A 9 -4.80 6.50 -62.84
CA PHE A 9 -4.67 5.49 -63.91
C PHE A 9 -4.36 4.06 -63.43
N GLY A 10 -4.23 3.83 -62.12
CA GLY A 10 -3.90 2.50 -61.57
C GLY A 10 -5.02 1.47 -61.73
N THR A 11 -4.65 0.19 -61.73
CA THR A 11 -5.63 -0.91 -61.71
C THR A 11 -6.43 -0.93 -60.41
N SER A 12 -7.63 -1.53 -60.41
CA SER A 12 -8.47 -1.65 -59.20
C SER A 12 -7.72 -2.25 -57.99
N LYS A 13 -6.83 -3.22 -58.25
CA LYS A 13 -5.96 -3.83 -57.22
C LYS A 13 -4.95 -2.83 -56.64
N GLN A 14 -4.33 -2.01 -57.48
CA GLN A 14 -3.38 -0.98 -57.04
C GLN A 14 -4.07 0.16 -56.28
N LYS A 15 -5.24 0.61 -56.74
CA LYS A 15 -6.05 1.63 -56.05
C LYS A 15 -6.50 1.15 -54.67
N ARG A 16 -6.94 -0.12 -54.54
CA ARG A 16 -7.30 -0.72 -53.25
C ARG A 16 -6.10 -0.80 -52.30
N ALA A 17 -4.93 -1.20 -52.78
CA ALA A 17 -3.71 -1.26 -51.97
C ALA A 17 -3.28 0.14 -51.48
N LEU A 18 -3.39 1.17 -52.32
CA LEU A 18 -3.10 2.55 -51.97
C LEU A 18 -4.09 3.11 -50.93
N ASN A 19 -5.39 2.86 -51.09
CA ASN A 19 -6.39 3.24 -50.10
C ASN A 19 -6.20 2.53 -48.76
N SER A 20 -5.85 1.24 -48.78
CA SER A 20 -5.54 0.49 -47.56
C SER A 20 -4.35 1.09 -46.81
N ARG A 21 -3.29 1.48 -47.53
CA ARG A 21 -2.12 2.17 -46.93
C ARG A 21 -2.51 3.51 -46.30
N ARG A 22 -3.27 4.34 -47.02
CA ARG A 22 -3.75 5.64 -46.51
C ARG A 22 -4.62 5.48 -45.26
N MET A 23 -5.54 4.50 -45.25
CA MET A 23 -6.40 4.23 -44.09
C MET A 23 -5.60 3.75 -42.87
N ASN A 24 -4.56 2.94 -43.07
CA ASN A 24 -3.70 2.51 -41.97
C ASN A 24 -2.86 3.67 -41.41
N THR A 25 -2.32 4.56 -42.27
CA THR A 25 -1.60 5.75 -41.81
C THR A 25 -2.49 6.71 -41.03
N VAL A 26 -3.70 6.99 -41.54
CA VAL A 26 -4.66 7.85 -40.84
C VAL A 26 -5.14 7.20 -39.53
N GLY A 27 -5.30 5.87 -39.51
CA GLY A 27 -5.61 5.10 -38.31
C GLY A 27 -4.53 5.22 -37.24
N ASP A 28 -3.26 5.08 -37.62
CA ASP A 28 -2.11 5.23 -36.72
C ASP A 28 -2.02 6.66 -36.14
N ASP A 29 -2.24 7.69 -36.97
CA ASP A 29 -2.21 9.09 -36.52
C ASP A 29 -3.36 9.42 -35.55
N ILE A 30 -4.57 8.92 -35.83
CA ILE A 30 -5.74 9.11 -34.94
C ILE A 30 -5.53 8.35 -33.63
N LEU A 31 -5.03 7.12 -33.68
CA LEU A 31 -4.71 6.34 -32.48
C LEU A 31 -3.63 7.01 -31.65
N SER A 32 -2.55 7.47 -32.30
CA SER A 32 -1.46 8.21 -31.64
C SER A 32 -1.99 9.47 -30.96
N SER A 33 -2.74 10.32 -31.69
CA SER A 33 -3.35 11.54 -31.15
C SER A 33 -4.32 11.28 -30.00
N ALA A 34 -5.17 10.25 -30.12
CA ALA A 34 -6.08 9.85 -29.05
C ALA A 34 -5.33 9.37 -27.80
N VAL A 35 -4.25 8.60 -27.97
CA VAL A 35 -3.37 8.17 -26.88
C VAL A 35 -2.65 9.35 -26.24
N THR A 36 -2.12 10.29 -27.03
CA THR A 36 -1.46 11.50 -26.51
C THR A 36 -2.44 12.39 -25.76
N LYS A 37 -3.65 12.58 -26.28
CA LYS A 37 -4.70 13.37 -25.62
C LYS A 37 -5.22 12.71 -24.35
N ALA A 38 -5.38 11.38 -24.34
CA ALA A 38 -5.71 10.64 -23.13
C ALA A 38 -4.58 10.73 -22.10
N ALA A 39 -3.31 10.64 -22.51
CA ALA A 39 -2.15 10.82 -21.64
C ALA A 39 -2.11 12.25 -21.07
N ALA A 40 -2.31 13.28 -21.89
CA ALA A 40 -2.37 14.67 -21.46
C ALA A 40 -3.49 14.92 -20.43
N ASN A 41 -4.71 14.42 -20.70
CA ASN A 41 -5.82 14.52 -19.76
C ASN A 41 -5.52 13.81 -18.42
N ILE A 42 -4.84 12.65 -18.46
CA ILE A 42 -4.40 11.93 -17.25
C ILE A 42 -3.32 12.73 -16.50
N ILE A 43 -2.40 13.38 -17.20
CA ILE A 43 -1.34 14.21 -16.60
C ILE A 43 -1.93 15.46 -15.96
N ASP A 44 -2.84 16.16 -16.63
CA ASP A 44 -3.46 17.37 -16.08
C ASP A 44 -4.34 17.06 -14.87
N THR A 45 -5.12 15.98 -14.93
CA THR A 45 -6.03 15.63 -13.83
C THR A 45 -5.34 14.92 -12.67
N LYS A 46 -4.38 14.02 -12.94
CA LYS A 46 -3.74 13.18 -11.92
C LYS A 46 -2.30 13.56 -11.61
N GLY A 47 -1.56 14.11 -12.57
CA GLY A 47 -0.17 14.56 -12.39
C GLY A 47 -0.08 15.77 -11.47
N VAL A 48 -0.98 16.75 -11.62
CA VAL A 48 -1.07 17.92 -10.73
C VAL A 48 -1.42 17.49 -9.30
N THR A 49 -2.38 16.58 -9.12
CA THR A 49 -2.73 16.05 -7.79
C THR A 49 -1.60 15.24 -7.14
N ALA A 50 -0.84 14.47 -7.94
CA ALA A 50 0.28 13.68 -7.44
C ALA A 50 1.49 14.57 -7.04
N LEU A 51 1.78 15.62 -7.81
CA LEU A 51 2.83 16.59 -7.51
C LEU A 51 2.51 17.42 -6.26
N ILE A 52 1.26 17.88 -6.09
CA ILE A 52 0.82 18.61 -4.89
C ILE A 52 0.90 17.72 -3.63
N GLN A 53 0.56 16.43 -3.74
CA GLN A 53 0.65 15.49 -2.61
C GLN A 53 2.09 15.10 -2.24
N ASP A 54 3.02 15.06 -3.20
CA ASP A 54 4.43 14.72 -2.94
C ASP A 54 5.27 15.93 -2.48
N MET A 55 4.89 17.16 -2.85
CA MET A 55 5.55 18.39 -2.36
C MET A 55 5.13 18.78 -0.93
N ALA A 56 3.98 18.32 -0.45
CA ALA A 56 3.47 18.62 0.90
C ALA A 56 3.97 17.62 1.98
N GLN A 57 5.24 17.23 1.88
CA GLN A 57 5.84 16.11 2.63
C GLN A 57 6.02 16.34 4.14
N ASP A 58 5.69 17.51 4.69
CA ASP A 58 5.95 17.84 6.11
C ASP A 58 4.71 18.13 6.96
N ASP A 59 3.51 18.21 6.36
CA ASP A 59 2.31 18.52 7.15
C ASP A 59 1.63 17.26 7.69
N VAL A 60 1.58 17.15 9.02
CA VAL A 60 0.80 16.15 9.79
C VAL A 60 -0.67 16.11 9.34
N GLN A 61 -1.18 17.25 8.84
CA GLN A 61 -2.54 17.39 8.29
C GLN A 61 -2.81 16.43 7.11
N ASN A 62 -1.80 16.16 6.26
CA ASN A 62 -1.96 15.27 5.11
C ASN A 62 -2.06 13.80 5.49
N ILE A 63 -1.56 13.38 6.66
CA ILE A 63 -1.57 11.97 7.08
C ILE A 63 -3.01 11.45 7.22
N SER A 64 -3.92 12.29 7.72
CA SER A 64 -5.33 11.95 7.94
C SER A 64 -6.03 11.44 6.66
N MET A 65 -5.69 12.02 5.51
CA MET A 65 -6.25 11.65 4.19
C MET A 65 -5.84 10.25 3.73
N PHE A 66 -4.79 9.68 4.33
CA PHE A 66 -4.23 8.38 3.98
C PHE A 66 -4.52 7.30 5.03
N LEU A 67 -5.29 7.61 6.07
CA LEU A 67 -5.70 6.61 7.05
C LEU A 67 -6.83 5.73 6.47
N PRO A 68 -6.97 4.48 6.95
CA PRO A 68 -8.22 3.75 6.77
C PRO A 68 -9.41 4.54 7.35
N PRO A 69 -10.64 4.34 6.85
CA PRO A 69 -11.84 4.96 7.40
C PRO A 69 -11.91 4.77 8.92
N CYS A 70 -12.04 5.87 9.66
CA CYS A 70 -12.09 5.88 11.12
C CYS A 70 -13.52 6.18 11.58
N ASN A 71 -14.10 5.28 12.36
CA ASN A 71 -15.37 5.49 13.06
C ASN A 71 -15.08 5.97 14.48
N GLU A 72 -15.18 7.28 14.72
CA GLU A 72 -14.86 7.88 16.04
C GLU A 72 -15.92 7.53 17.11
N ASP A 73 -17.14 7.21 16.68
CA ASP A 73 -18.29 6.89 17.54
C ASP A 73 -18.42 5.37 17.81
N ALA A 74 -17.37 4.60 17.54
CA ALA A 74 -17.39 3.16 17.75
C ALA A 74 -17.45 2.79 19.24
N ASP A 75 -18.34 1.86 19.60
CA ASP A 75 -18.43 1.30 20.95
C ASP A 75 -17.41 0.18 21.22
N LYS A 76 -16.78 -0.34 20.17
CA LYS A 76 -15.77 -1.41 20.25
C LYS A 76 -14.52 -1.04 19.45
N PRO A 77 -13.31 -1.40 19.90
CA PRO A 77 -12.08 -1.17 19.15
C PRO A 77 -12.11 -1.74 17.71
N ALA A 78 -12.77 -2.89 17.52
CA ALA A 78 -12.95 -3.54 16.22
C ALA A 78 -13.71 -2.69 15.19
N ASP A 79 -14.58 -1.81 15.66
CA ASP A 79 -15.47 -1.01 14.82
C ASP A 79 -14.89 0.37 14.49
N VAL A 80 -13.78 0.77 15.13
CA VAL A 80 -13.07 2.04 14.83
C VAL A 80 -12.44 1.98 13.44
N TYR A 81 -11.71 0.91 13.15
CA TYR A 81 -11.18 0.60 11.81
C TYR A 81 -11.75 -0.74 11.38
N LYS A 82 -12.90 -0.73 10.72
CA LYS A 82 -13.60 -1.98 10.38
C LYS A 82 -12.74 -2.87 9.50
N PHE A 83 -12.77 -4.17 9.79
CA PHE A 83 -12.01 -5.15 9.02
C PHE A 83 -12.38 -5.13 7.53
N GLU A 84 -13.67 -4.96 7.23
CA GLU A 84 -14.22 -4.94 5.86
C GLU A 84 -13.70 -3.76 5.01
N ASP A 85 -13.34 -2.64 5.64
CA ASP A 85 -12.73 -1.48 4.97
C ASP A 85 -11.25 -1.73 4.61
N ILE A 86 -10.61 -2.66 5.32
CA ILE A 86 -9.23 -3.10 5.06
C ILE A 86 -9.24 -4.20 4.00
N LEU A 87 -10.04 -5.25 4.21
CA LEU A 87 -10.24 -6.40 3.34
C LEU A 87 -11.73 -6.67 3.16
N SER A 88 -12.25 -6.41 1.97
CA SER A 88 -13.64 -6.77 1.64
C SER A 88 -13.84 -8.28 1.65
N PRO A 89 -15.07 -8.79 1.83
CA PRO A 89 -15.33 -10.23 1.87
C PRO A 89 -14.78 -11.00 0.65
N ALA A 90 -14.92 -10.44 -0.55
CA ALA A 90 -14.39 -11.06 -1.78
C ALA A 90 -12.85 -11.06 -1.84
N GLU A 91 -12.22 -10.01 -1.33
CA GLU A 91 -10.74 -9.96 -1.23
C GLU A 91 -10.25 -10.96 -0.18
N TYR A 92 -10.90 -11.01 0.99
CA TYR A 92 -10.58 -11.94 2.07
C TYR A 92 -10.72 -13.40 1.63
N GLU A 93 -11.74 -13.72 0.85
CA GLU A 93 -11.93 -15.08 0.35
C GLU A 93 -10.84 -15.49 -0.65
N ALA A 94 -10.42 -14.57 -1.51
CA ALA A 94 -9.32 -14.82 -2.46
C ALA A 94 -7.97 -15.10 -1.77
N LEU A 95 -7.81 -14.77 -0.48
CA LEU A 95 -6.59 -15.03 0.29
C LEU A 95 -6.45 -16.49 0.74
N GLN A 96 -7.49 -17.32 0.67
CA GLN A 96 -7.45 -18.69 1.19
C GLN A 96 -6.31 -19.52 0.57
N ALA A 97 -6.26 -19.58 -0.76
CA ALA A 97 -5.26 -20.36 -1.48
C ALA A 97 -3.82 -19.89 -1.21
N PRO A 98 -3.47 -18.59 -1.36
CA PRO A 98 -2.10 -18.14 -1.11
C PRO A 98 -1.70 -18.20 0.38
N ALA A 99 -2.66 -18.10 1.31
CA ALA A 99 -2.39 -18.21 2.75
C ALA A 99 -2.26 -19.65 3.25
N ALA A 100 -2.64 -20.67 2.46
CA ALA A 100 -2.52 -22.07 2.84
C ALA A 100 -1.08 -22.45 3.25
N ALA A 101 -0.09 -21.84 2.60
CA ALA A 101 1.32 -22.02 2.91
C ALA A 101 1.74 -21.48 4.28
N PHE A 102 0.89 -20.71 4.96
CA PHE A 102 1.08 -20.20 6.33
C PHE A 102 0.36 -21.08 7.35
N VAL A 103 -0.79 -21.67 6.99
CA VAL A 103 -1.58 -22.56 7.85
C VAL A 103 -0.81 -23.84 8.21
N SER A 104 -0.03 -24.38 7.27
CA SER A 104 0.69 -25.65 7.43
C SER A 104 2.11 -25.51 7.98
N VAL A 105 2.53 -24.31 8.38
CA VAL A 105 3.94 -24.06 8.72
C VAL A 105 4.30 -24.75 10.03
N THR A 106 5.18 -25.74 9.94
CA THR A 106 5.81 -26.30 11.14
C THR A 106 6.87 -25.32 11.67
N PRO A 107 7.19 -25.32 12.98
CA PRO A 107 8.23 -24.45 13.53
C PRO A 107 9.61 -24.58 12.83
N LYS A 108 9.93 -25.77 12.31
CA LYS A 108 11.14 -26.02 11.51
C LYS A 108 11.09 -25.33 10.14
N GLU A 109 9.94 -25.34 9.48
CA GLU A 109 9.73 -24.62 8.22
C GLU A 109 9.68 -23.10 8.41
N ALA A 110 9.14 -22.62 9.53
CA ALA A 110 9.20 -21.20 9.90
C ALA A 110 10.65 -20.72 10.05
N ALA A 111 11.51 -21.51 10.71
CA ALA A 111 12.93 -21.21 10.85
C ALA A 111 13.64 -21.15 9.49
N LYS A 112 13.37 -22.11 8.59
CA LYS A 112 13.92 -22.09 7.22
C LYS A 112 13.44 -20.88 6.41
N LYS A 113 12.14 -20.54 6.47
CA LYS A 113 11.59 -19.35 5.80
C LYS A 113 12.16 -18.04 6.37
N ALA A 114 12.52 -18.01 7.66
CA ALA A 114 13.19 -16.89 8.30
C ALA A 114 14.63 -16.72 7.80
N GLU A 115 15.38 -17.82 7.63
CA GLU A 115 16.73 -17.80 7.05
C GLU A 115 16.72 -17.29 5.60
N GLU A 116 15.70 -17.68 4.81
CA GLU A 116 15.53 -17.22 3.43
C GLU A 116 15.08 -15.75 3.33
N LYS A 117 14.81 -15.06 4.45
CA LYS A 117 14.30 -13.67 4.54
C LYS A 117 13.13 -13.40 3.59
N ARG A 118 12.28 -14.40 3.36
CA ARG A 118 11.18 -14.30 2.40
C ARG A 118 9.99 -13.50 2.93
N HIS A 119 9.88 -13.37 4.24
CA HIS A 119 8.78 -12.69 4.92
C HIS A 119 9.31 -11.69 5.96
N CYS A 120 8.49 -10.70 6.29
CA CYS A 120 8.86 -9.68 7.26
C CYS A 120 8.94 -10.25 8.70
N SER A 121 9.67 -9.58 9.58
CA SER A 121 9.93 -10.07 10.94
C SER A 121 8.66 -10.27 11.75
N PHE A 122 7.70 -9.34 11.64
CA PHE A 122 6.38 -9.45 12.27
C PHE A 122 5.68 -10.76 11.90
N VAL A 123 5.65 -11.11 10.61
CA VAL A 123 4.98 -12.33 10.12
C VAL A 123 5.67 -13.58 10.65
N LEU A 124 7.00 -13.60 10.64
CA LEU A 124 7.77 -14.73 11.15
C LEU A 124 7.58 -14.95 12.66
N GLU A 125 7.38 -13.88 13.42
CA GLU A 125 7.06 -13.96 14.85
C GLU A 125 5.63 -14.48 15.07
N GLU A 126 4.65 -13.93 14.36
CA GLU A 126 3.24 -14.32 14.51
C GLU A 126 2.94 -15.74 14.05
N LEU A 127 3.67 -16.26 13.06
CA LEU A 127 3.55 -17.66 12.61
C LEU A 127 3.94 -18.68 13.70
N LYS A 128 4.71 -18.27 14.73
CA LYS A 128 5.04 -19.14 15.87
C LYS A 128 3.85 -19.30 16.83
N PHE A 129 2.90 -18.37 16.79
CA PHE A 129 1.76 -18.27 17.70
C PHE A 129 0.43 -18.38 16.94
N LEU A 130 0.34 -19.35 16.03
CA LEU A 130 -0.90 -19.66 15.32
C LEU A 130 -1.91 -20.34 16.27
N PRO A 131 -3.20 -19.95 16.21
CA PRO A 131 -4.26 -20.62 16.97
C PRO A 131 -4.37 -22.11 16.65
N VAL A 132 -4.85 -22.88 17.62
CA VAL A 132 -5.18 -24.30 17.44
C VAL A 132 -6.47 -24.46 16.63
N ASP A 133 -7.45 -23.59 16.87
CA ASP A 133 -8.71 -23.56 16.14
C ASP A 133 -8.48 -23.29 14.64
N GLU A 134 -9.04 -24.16 13.79
CA GLU A 134 -8.79 -24.13 12.35
C GLU A 134 -9.26 -22.84 11.69
N LYS A 135 -10.44 -22.34 12.07
CA LYS A 135 -11.00 -21.11 11.51
C LYS A 135 -10.18 -19.88 11.90
N SER A 136 -9.81 -19.79 13.18
CA SER A 136 -8.98 -18.71 13.71
C SER A 136 -7.57 -18.75 13.12
N ARG A 137 -7.02 -19.95 12.93
CA ARG A 137 -5.72 -20.18 12.28
C ARG A 137 -5.73 -19.74 10.82
N ASP A 138 -6.75 -20.14 10.06
CA ASP A 138 -6.94 -19.71 8.67
C ASP A 138 -7.10 -18.19 8.58
N HIS A 139 -7.94 -17.60 9.44
CA HIS A 139 -8.09 -16.14 9.51
C HIS A 139 -6.77 -15.42 9.75
N LYS A 140 -6.01 -15.85 10.78
CA LYS A 140 -4.70 -15.26 11.09
C LYS A 140 -3.72 -15.42 9.91
N ALA A 141 -3.69 -16.60 9.27
CA ALA A 141 -2.83 -16.85 8.11
C ALA A 141 -3.16 -15.93 6.93
N ARG A 142 -4.44 -15.74 6.59
CA ARG A 142 -4.88 -14.82 5.52
C ARG A 142 -4.47 -13.39 5.83
N CYS A 143 -4.70 -12.92 7.05
CA CYS A 143 -4.31 -11.58 7.49
C CYS A 143 -2.79 -11.38 7.43
N LEU A 144 -2.00 -12.35 7.89
CA LEU A 144 -0.54 -12.29 7.83
C LEU A 144 -0.02 -12.27 6.39
N TRP A 145 -0.61 -13.05 5.48
CA TRP A 145 -0.22 -13.05 4.07
C TRP A 145 -0.45 -11.70 3.41
N PHE A 146 -1.60 -11.08 3.69
CA PHE A 146 -1.90 -9.76 3.15
C PHE A 146 -1.01 -8.67 3.77
N LEU A 147 -0.71 -8.75 5.06
CA LEU A 147 0.22 -7.86 5.75
C LEU A 147 1.63 -7.92 5.12
N ASP A 148 2.17 -9.13 4.91
CA ASP A 148 3.45 -9.35 4.26
C ASP A 148 3.47 -8.77 2.83
N THR A 149 2.36 -8.95 2.10
CA THR A 149 2.17 -8.44 0.75
C THR A 149 2.19 -6.91 0.72
N LEU A 150 1.49 -6.25 1.65
CA LEU A 150 1.51 -4.79 1.77
C LEU A 150 2.92 -4.25 2.06
N ILE A 151 3.65 -4.88 2.98
CA ILE A 151 5.01 -4.48 3.34
C ILE A 151 5.94 -4.64 2.12
N LYS A 152 5.89 -5.78 1.42
CA LYS A 152 6.69 -6.00 0.20
C LYS A 152 6.35 -5.00 -0.90
N PHE A 153 5.06 -4.70 -1.07
CA PHE A 153 4.59 -3.72 -2.04
C PHE A 153 5.15 -2.32 -1.72
N SER A 154 5.28 -1.95 -0.44
CA SER A 154 5.84 -0.65 -0.02
C SER A 154 7.28 -0.42 -0.45
N TYR A 155 8.05 -1.48 -0.73
CA TYR A 155 9.43 -1.37 -1.21
C TYR A 155 9.53 -1.08 -2.70
N MET A 156 8.45 -1.31 -3.46
CA MET A 156 8.44 -1.08 -4.90
C MET A 156 8.33 0.42 -5.16
N LYS A 157 9.37 1.06 -5.71
CA LYS A 157 9.28 2.48 -6.07
C LYS A 157 8.40 2.66 -7.33
N MET A 158 8.79 2.04 -8.42
CA MET A 158 8.17 2.21 -9.74
C MET A 158 7.68 0.86 -10.26
N ILE A 159 6.39 0.78 -10.57
CA ILE A 159 5.73 -0.46 -10.96
C ILE A 159 5.55 -0.48 -12.47
N LYS A 160 6.39 -1.28 -13.13
CA LYS A 160 6.39 -1.47 -14.59
C LYS A 160 5.57 -2.67 -15.05
N LYS A 161 5.32 -3.64 -14.15
CA LYS A 161 4.63 -4.89 -14.46
C LYS A 161 3.15 -4.79 -14.10
N LYS A 162 2.28 -5.38 -14.91
CA LYS A 162 0.84 -5.50 -14.63
C LYS A 162 0.54 -6.31 -13.35
N HIS A 163 1.41 -7.27 -13.03
CA HIS A 163 1.32 -8.12 -11.83
C HIS A 163 2.59 -7.97 -10.99
N PRO A 164 2.68 -6.94 -10.14
CA PRO A 164 3.90 -6.63 -9.39
C PRO A 164 4.29 -7.71 -8.37
N MET A 165 3.29 -8.39 -7.78
CA MET A 165 3.49 -9.39 -6.73
C MET A 165 3.70 -10.82 -7.25
N GLY A 166 3.78 -11.01 -8.57
CA GLY A 166 3.91 -12.34 -9.18
C GLY A 166 2.59 -13.09 -9.34
N PRO A 167 2.63 -14.33 -9.90
CA PRO A 167 1.46 -15.11 -10.25
C PRO A 167 0.71 -15.67 -9.02
N GLU A 168 1.40 -15.86 -7.90
CA GLU A 168 0.83 -16.35 -6.64
C GLU A 168 -0.13 -15.34 -5.98
N CYS A 169 -0.09 -14.07 -6.39
CA CYS A 169 -0.96 -13.03 -5.85
C CYS A 169 -2.30 -13.03 -6.61
N PRO A 170 -3.45 -13.23 -5.93
CA PRO A 170 -4.75 -13.22 -6.58
C PRO A 170 -5.01 -11.90 -7.33
N HIS A 171 -5.67 -11.99 -8.49
CA HIS A 171 -5.89 -10.82 -9.35
C HIS A 171 -6.65 -9.69 -8.64
N ILE A 172 -7.65 -10.03 -7.81
CA ILE A 172 -8.42 -9.04 -7.04
C ILE A 172 -7.54 -8.27 -6.06
N ILE A 173 -6.58 -8.94 -5.40
CA ILE A 173 -5.62 -8.31 -4.50
C ILE A 173 -4.64 -7.45 -5.29
N SER A 174 -4.11 -7.95 -6.41
CA SER A 174 -3.23 -7.18 -7.28
C SER A 174 -3.91 -5.88 -7.75
N LYS A 175 -5.20 -5.97 -8.14
CA LYS A 175 -6.02 -4.81 -8.53
C LYS A 175 -6.23 -3.84 -7.36
N LYS A 176 -6.49 -4.33 -6.14
CA LYS A 176 -6.59 -3.50 -4.93
C LYS A 176 -5.29 -2.73 -4.68
N LEU A 177 -4.14 -3.41 -4.75
CA LEU A 177 -2.83 -2.81 -4.53
C LEU A 177 -2.57 -1.64 -5.48
N MET A 178 -2.76 -1.89 -6.78
CA MET A 178 -2.55 -0.92 -7.85
C MET A 178 -3.59 0.21 -7.87
N LYS A 179 -4.78 0.00 -7.29
CA LYS A 179 -5.81 1.04 -7.25
C LYS A 179 -5.64 1.96 -6.03
N ASN A 180 -5.30 1.38 -4.88
CA ASN A 180 -5.40 2.07 -3.60
C ASN A 180 -4.07 2.58 -3.06
N PHE A 181 -2.94 2.00 -3.49
CA PHE A 181 -1.62 2.27 -2.93
C PHE A 181 -0.58 2.66 -3.99
N THR A 182 -1.01 3.15 -5.15
CA THR A 182 -0.12 3.78 -6.14
C THR A 182 -0.69 5.13 -6.56
N SER A 183 0.21 6.03 -6.95
CA SER A 183 -0.11 7.23 -7.72
C SER A 183 0.38 7.05 -9.16
N LEU A 184 -0.22 7.78 -10.09
CA LEU A 184 0.30 7.87 -11.45
C LEU A 184 1.37 8.97 -11.50
N THR A 185 2.48 8.66 -12.16
CA THR A 185 3.55 9.61 -12.45
C THR A 185 3.87 9.55 -13.94
N TYR A 186 4.28 10.68 -14.51
CA TYR A 186 4.78 10.72 -15.88
C TYR A 186 6.30 10.73 -15.84
N ASN A 187 6.91 9.70 -16.42
CA ASN A 187 8.36 9.57 -16.48
C ASN A 187 8.78 8.98 -17.82
N ASN A 188 9.82 9.56 -18.45
CA ASN A 188 10.39 9.12 -19.71
C ASN A 188 9.33 8.87 -20.81
N GLY A 189 8.40 9.81 -21.01
CA GLY A 189 7.41 9.70 -22.07
C GLY A 189 6.20 8.80 -21.77
N SER A 190 6.15 8.17 -20.59
CA SER A 190 5.13 7.16 -20.25
C SER A 190 4.49 7.39 -18.88
N VAL A 191 3.20 7.10 -18.77
CA VAL A 191 2.48 7.09 -17.50
C VAL A 191 2.78 5.78 -16.77
N GLN A 192 3.26 5.87 -15.53
CA GLN A 192 3.67 4.72 -14.71
C GLN A 192 3.07 4.80 -13.31
N ASN A 193 2.94 3.65 -12.66
CA ASN A 193 2.51 3.57 -11.27
C ASN A 193 3.72 3.73 -10.34
N LEU A 194 3.57 4.58 -9.33
CA LEU A 194 4.57 4.90 -8.32
C LEU A 194 4.00 4.64 -6.93
N VAL A 195 4.76 3.98 -6.06
CA VAL A 195 4.47 3.99 -4.62
C VAL A 195 5.18 5.20 -4.01
N SER A 196 4.47 6.32 -4.01
CA SER A 196 4.93 7.59 -3.46
C SER A 196 5.09 7.55 -1.94
N ALA A 197 5.64 8.61 -1.33
CA ALA A 197 5.78 8.69 0.13
C ALA A 197 4.41 8.72 0.85
N SER A 198 3.43 9.39 0.25
CA SER A 198 2.03 9.39 0.69
C SER A 198 1.41 7.99 0.61
N MET A 199 1.66 7.26 -0.49
CA MET A 199 1.21 5.87 -0.59
C MET A 199 1.90 4.96 0.42
N LYS A 200 3.18 5.15 0.71
CA LYS A 200 3.86 4.43 1.81
C LYS A 200 3.21 4.72 3.17
N THR A 201 2.87 5.98 3.43
CA THR A 201 2.13 6.37 4.65
C THR A 201 0.79 5.64 4.74
N LYS A 202 0.04 5.59 3.63
CA LYS A 202 -1.21 4.84 3.53
C LYS A 202 -1.01 3.34 3.79
N ILE A 203 -0.02 2.73 3.15
CA ILE A 203 0.32 1.32 3.35
C ILE A 203 0.64 1.06 4.82
N THR A 204 1.46 1.91 5.46
CA THR A 204 1.79 1.79 6.89
C THR A 204 0.55 1.84 7.77
N ALA A 205 -0.38 2.77 7.52
CA ALA A 205 -1.61 2.86 8.31
C ALA A 205 -2.49 1.61 8.15
N TYR A 206 -2.60 1.07 6.93
CA TYR A 206 -3.33 -0.19 6.67
C TYR A 206 -2.63 -1.41 7.30
N VAL A 207 -1.30 -1.46 7.30
CA VAL A 207 -0.51 -2.51 7.97
C VAL A 207 -0.74 -2.47 9.47
N ILE A 208 -0.71 -1.30 10.10
CA ILE A 208 -0.99 -1.13 11.53
C ILE A 208 -2.42 -1.57 11.84
N ALA A 209 -3.41 -1.12 11.06
CA ALA A 209 -4.81 -1.50 11.27
C ALA A 209 -5.02 -3.02 11.19
N LEU A 210 -4.39 -3.68 10.22
CA LEU A 210 -4.45 -5.13 10.08
C LEU A 210 -3.73 -5.85 11.23
N ALA A 211 -2.56 -5.35 11.64
CA ALA A 211 -1.83 -5.90 12.79
C ALA A 211 -2.62 -5.78 14.11
N LEU A 212 -3.40 -4.70 14.28
CA LEU A 212 -4.32 -4.55 15.42
C LEU A 212 -5.41 -5.63 15.39
N HIS A 213 -6.01 -5.93 14.24
CA HIS A 213 -6.98 -7.04 14.14
C HIS A 213 -6.35 -8.42 14.40
N ILE A 214 -5.08 -8.61 14.04
CA ILE A 214 -4.36 -9.86 14.29
C ILE A 214 -4.06 -10.07 15.79
N ASN A 215 -3.71 -9.00 16.51
CA ASN A 215 -3.17 -9.06 17.87
C ASN A 215 -4.07 -8.37 18.92
N ASN A 216 -5.38 -8.60 18.85
CA ASN A 216 -6.35 -8.13 19.85
C ASN A 216 -6.24 -6.62 20.15
N PHE A 217 -6.11 -5.80 19.10
CA PHE A 217 -6.02 -4.35 19.15
C PHE A 217 -4.78 -3.79 19.85
N GLN A 218 -3.69 -4.57 19.86
CA GLN A 218 -2.37 -4.13 20.29
C GLN A 218 -1.28 -4.65 19.35
N THR A 219 -0.29 -3.83 19.00
CA THR A 219 0.80 -4.26 18.11
C THR A 219 2.12 -3.56 18.44
N ASP A 220 3.24 -4.21 18.15
CA ASP A 220 4.58 -3.65 18.31
C ASP A 220 4.95 -2.77 17.11
N LEU A 221 4.93 -1.46 17.33
CA LEU A 221 5.23 -0.47 16.31
C LEU A 221 6.70 -0.47 15.92
N THR A 222 7.61 -0.91 16.80
CA THR A 222 9.05 -0.97 16.52
C THR A 222 9.35 -2.08 15.52
N VAL A 223 8.72 -3.26 15.67
CA VAL A 223 8.85 -4.37 14.71
C VAL A 223 8.32 -3.96 13.34
N LEU A 224 7.10 -3.40 13.28
CA LEU A 224 6.51 -2.92 12.04
C LEU A 224 7.32 -1.78 11.40
N GLN A 225 7.92 -0.89 12.18
CA GLN A 225 8.77 0.18 11.68
C GLN A 225 10.00 -0.37 10.95
N ASN A 226 10.66 -1.35 11.56
CA ASN A 226 11.83 -1.99 10.99
C ASN A 226 11.47 -2.71 9.68
N ASP A 227 10.36 -3.46 9.69
CA ASP A 227 9.85 -4.11 8.50
C ASP A 227 9.51 -3.10 7.41
N LEU A 228 8.82 -1.99 7.71
CA LEU A 228 8.48 -0.97 6.71
C LEU A 228 9.66 -0.07 6.28
N ARG A 229 10.83 -0.21 6.92
CA ARG A 229 12.01 0.66 6.73
C ARG A 229 11.65 2.14 6.90
N LEU A 230 10.83 2.43 7.91
CA LEU A 230 10.29 3.76 8.17
C LEU A 230 11.11 4.46 9.26
N GLN A 231 11.20 5.78 9.19
CA GLN A 231 11.77 6.56 10.30
C GLN A 231 10.85 6.52 11.51
N GLU A 232 11.43 6.45 12.71
CA GLU A 232 10.69 6.33 13.97
C GLU A 232 9.67 7.46 14.16
N HIS A 233 10.07 8.71 13.90
CA HIS A 233 9.16 9.86 14.04
C HIS A 233 7.91 9.68 13.16
N ARG A 234 8.08 9.20 11.92
CA ARG A 234 6.99 9.00 10.97
C ARG A 234 6.05 7.87 11.38
N MET A 235 6.59 6.76 11.92
CA MET A 235 5.76 5.71 12.51
C MET A 235 4.90 6.27 13.66
N MET A 236 5.48 7.10 14.52
CA MET A 236 4.78 7.70 15.66
C MET A 236 3.72 8.70 15.21
N ASP A 237 3.98 9.49 14.18
CA ASP A 237 2.99 10.43 13.61
C ASP A 237 1.79 9.69 13.04
N ILE A 238 2.02 8.61 12.30
CA ILE A 238 0.94 7.76 11.77
C ILE A 238 0.15 7.11 12.91
N ALA A 239 0.82 6.52 13.90
CA ALA A 239 0.16 5.91 15.05
C ALA A 239 -0.71 6.91 15.85
N ARG A 240 -0.23 8.16 16.01
CA ARG A 240 -1.00 9.23 16.68
C ARG A 240 -2.18 9.69 15.82
N ALA A 241 -1.97 9.85 14.51
CA ALA A 241 -3.04 10.19 13.57
C ALA A 241 -4.13 9.11 13.59
N MET A 242 -3.73 7.83 13.75
CA MET A 242 -4.63 6.69 13.92
C MET A 242 -5.27 6.58 15.31
N ARG A 243 -5.09 7.57 16.21
CA ARG A 243 -5.64 7.58 17.57
C ARG A 243 -5.15 6.42 18.47
N LEU A 244 -3.93 5.91 18.24
CA LEU A 244 -3.38 4.85 19.08
C LEU A 244 -2.80 5.39 20.38
N LYS A 245 -3.05 4.67 21.47
CA LYS A 245 -2.34 4.86 22.73
C LYS A 245 -0.96 4.20 22.60
N ILE A 246 0.09 4.99 22.75
CA ILE A 246 1.47 4.49 22.62
C ILE A 246 2.05 4.30 24.02
N SER A 247 2.49 3.09 24.32
CA SER A 247 3.16 2.73 25.58
C SER A 247 4.53 2.12 25.31
N LYS A 248 5.42 2.21 26.30
CA LYS A 248 6.64 1.40 26.33
C LYS A 248 6.35 0.19 27.21
N PRO A 249 6.72 -1.04 26.80
CA PRO A 249 6.62 -2.18 27.68
C PRO A 249 7.46 -1.89 28.92
N LYS A 250 6.87 -2.08 30.10
CA LYS A 250 7.61 -1.99 31.36
C LYS A 250 8.55 -3.19 31.38
N GLY A 251 9.83 -2.96 31.06
CA GLY A 251 10.86 -3.97 31.27
C GLY A 251 10.90 -4.35 32.76
N LEU A 252 11.25 -5.62 33.04
CA LEU A 252 11.68 -5.97 34.39
C LEU A 252 12.89 -5.09 34.76
N PRO A 253 12.93 -4.50 35.96
CA PRO A 253 14.08 -3.70 36.38
C PRO A 253 15.34 -4.57 36.41
N GLY A 254 16.32 -4.26 35.56
CA GLY A 254 17.62 -4.95 35.49
C GLY A 254 18.08 -5.41 34.10
N LEU A 255 17.22 -5.38 33.08
CA LEU A 255 17.58 -5.69 31.69
C LEU A 255 17.63 -4.41 30.84
N GLU A 256 18.55 -3.51 31.19
CA GLU A 256 18.91 -2.35 30.37
C GLU A 256 19.71 -2.81 29.14
N ASN A 257 19.05 -3.46 28.18
CA ASN A 257 19.49 -3.56 26.78
C ASN A 257 18.46 -4.16 25.81
N GLY A 258 17.22 -4.39 26.23
CA GLY A 258 16.14 -4.67 25.29
C GLY A 258 15.76 -3.38 24.57
N GLN A 259 15.74 -3.39 23.23
CA GLN A 259 15.31 -2.26 22.40
C GLN A 259 14.07 -1.58 23.02
N ASN A 260 14.00 -0.25 23.04
CA ASN A 260 12.84 0.48 23.54
C ASN A 260 11.63 0.22 22.61
N HIS A 261 11.03 -0.95 22.71
CA HIS A 261 9.86 -1.37 21.95
C HIS A 261 8.72 -0.40 22.26
N LYS A 262 7.92 -0.07 21.26
CA LYS A 262 6.76 0.81 21.43
C LYS A 262 5.53 0.04 21.03
N LEU A 263 4.61 -0.13 21.98
CA LEU A 263 3.35 -0.79 21.74
C LEU A 263 2.31 0.26 21.38
N GLY A 264 1.64 0.07 20.24
CA GLY A 264 0.45 0.80 19.86
C GLY A 264 -0.78 -0.01 20.27
N THR A 265 -1.69 0.60 21.03
CA THR A 265 -2.94 -0.02 21.45
C THR A 265 -4.12 0.84 21.00
N LEU A 266 -5.13 0.21 20.40
CA LEU A 266 -6.40 0.84 20.09
C LEU A 266 -7.39 0.51 21.21
N SER A 267 -7.75 1.51 22.00
CA SER A 267 -8.63 1.38 23.16
C SER A 267 -9.61 2.54 23.23
N LEU A 268 -10.82 2.28 23.71
CA LEU A 268 -11.83 3.30 23.94
C LEU A 268 -11.79 3.80 25.40
N PRO A 269 -12.09 5.08 25.66
CA PRO A 269 -12.35 6.14 24.68
C PRO A 269 -11.09 6.52 23.88
N LEU A 270 -11.27 6.96 22.64
CA LEU A 270 -10.15 7.33 21.77
C LEU A 270 -9.38 8.53 22.35
N PRO A 271 -8.03 8.55 22.27
CA PRO A 271 -7.23 9.70 22.66
C PRO A 271 -7.64 10.97 21.90
N VAL A 272 -7.81 12.06 22.63
CA VAL A 272 -8.05 13.39 22.04
C VAL A 272 -6.81 13.80 21.25
N GLN A 273 -6.99 14.14 19.97
CA GLN A 273 -5.94 14.73 19.15
C GLN A 273 -5.56 16.05 19.79
N LYS A 274 -4.33 16.13 20.32
CA LYS A 274 -3.77 17.42 20.71
C LYS A 274 -3.62 18.22 19.42
N ALA A 275 -4.39 19.30 19.28
CA ALA A 275 -4.13 20.30 18.26
C ALA A 275 -2.64 20.68 18.34
N PRO A 276 -1.98 21.00 17.20
CA PRO A 276 -0.61 21.48 17.20
C PRO A 276 -0.57 22.87 17.86
N GLY A 277 -0.66 22.89 19.18
CA GLY A 277 -0.59 24.08 20.01
C GLY A 277 0.84 24.56 20.03
N GLU A 278 1.03 25.73 19.43
CA GLU A 278 2.09 26.71 19.65
C GLU A 278 3.41 26.10 20.14
N GLN A 279 4.37 25.97 19.21
CA GLN A 279 5.78 25.89 19.57
C GLN A 279 6.04 26.91 20.67
N ARG A 280 6.22 26.41 21.89
CA ARG A 280 6.51 27.20 23.08
C ARG A 280 7.83 27.90 22.79
N LYS A 281 7.77 29.13 22.26
CA LYS A 281 8.93 29.95 21.95
C LYS A 281 9.78 29.96 23.20
N ARG A 282 10.96 29.33 23.12
CA ARG A 282 11.98 29.36 24.17
C ARG A 282 12.10 30.81 24.62
N ARG A 283 11.71 31.11 25.87
CA ARG A 283 12.05 32.38 26.51
C ARG A 283 13.57 32.47 26.50
N LYS A 284 14.12 33.37 25.69
CA LYS A 284 15.52 33.81 25.84
C LYS A 284 15.64 34.34 27.27
N MET A 285 16.47 33.68 28.08
CA MET A 285 16.93 34.28 29.32
C MET A 285 17.85 35.44 28.95
N ARG A 286 17.61 36.60 29.56
CA ARG A 286 18.49 37.76 29.54
C ARG A 286 19.63 37.54 30.51
#